data_AF-A0A6B2T1F5-F1
#
_entry.id   AF-A0A6B2T1F5-F1
#
_cell.length_a   1.000
_cell.length_b   1.000
_cell.length_c   1.000
_cell.angle_alpha   90.00
_cell.angle_beta   90.00
_cell.angle_gamma   90.00
#
_symmetry.space_group_name_H-M   'P 1'
#
loop_
_entity.id
_entity.type
_entity.pdbx_description
1 polymer ?
#
loop_
_entity_poly.entity_id
_entity_poly.type
_entity_poly.pdbx_seq_one_letter_code
_entity_poly.pdbx_strand_id
1 'polypeptide(L)' 'MRLALAEAELAGQGGDVPVGAVVLSPDGTTVIAAGHNEREAGGDHRR' A
#
# COMPACT_ATOMS: atom_id res chain seq x y z
N MET A 1 -0.43 7.88 9.58
CA MET A 1 -0.49 6.43 9.83
C MET A 1 -1.87 5.82 9.58
N ARG A 2 -2.99 6.38 10.08
CA ARG A 2 -4.34 5.83 9.82
C ARG A 2 -4.66 5.57 8.34
N LEU A 3 -4.26 6.47 7.44
CA LEU A 3 -4.48 6.30 6.01
C LEU A 3 -3.78 5.05 5.44
N ALA A 4 -2.53 4.81 5.83
CA ALA A 4 -1.80 3.61 5.42
C ALA A 4 -2.45 2.32 5.95
N LEU A 5 -3.02 2.36 7.15
CA LEU A 5 -3.75 1.21 7.71
C LEU A 5 -5.07 0.96 6.95
N ALA A 6 -5.79 2.01 6.55
CA ALA A 6 -6.99 1.87 5.73
C ALA A 6 -6.66 1.24 4.35
N GLU A 7 -5.56 1.66 3.72
CA GLU A 7 -5.06 1.04 2.49
C GLU A 7 -4.70 -0.45 2.72
N ALA A 8 -4.04 -0.79 3.83
CA ALA A 8 -3.72 -2.17 4.16
C ALA A 8 -4.97 -3.06 4.33
N GLU A 9 -6.05 -2.51 4.91
CA GLU A 9 -7.33 -3.21 5.00
C GLU A 9 -7.93 -3.51 3.63
N LEU A 10 -7.79 -2.60 2.65
CA LEU A 10 -8.25 -2.81 1.28
C LEU A 10 -7.50 -3.96 0.58
N ALA A 11 -6.16 -4.02 0.72
CA ALA A 11 -5.38 -5.17 0.22
C ALA A 11 -5.85 -6.50 0.85
N GLY A 12 -6.08 -6.50 2.16
CA GLY A 12 -6.57 -7.68 2.88
C GLY A 12 -7.95 -8.15 2.40
N GLN A 13 -8.85 -7.22 2.08
CA GLN A 13 -10.16 -7.54 1.50
C GLN A 13 -10.04 -8.16 0.10
N GLY A 14 -9.00 -7.79 -0.66
CA GLY A 14 -8.66 -8.40 -1.96
C GLY A 14 -7.99 -9.78 -1.86
N GLY A 15 -7.66 -10.23 -0.65
CA GLY A 15 -6.94 -11.50 -0.42
C GLY A 15 -5.43 -11.40 -0.55
N ASP A 16 -4.88 -10.19 -0.66
CA ASP A 16 -3.45 -9.92 -0.68
C ASP A 16 -2.87 -9.71 0.72
N VAL A 17 -1.53 -9.64 0.80
CA VAL A 17 -0.85 -9.29 2.05
C VAL A 17 -1.26 -7.87 2.45
N PRO A 18 -1.75 -7.63 3.68
CA PRO A 18 -2.30 -6.35 4.10
C PRO A 18 -1.19 -5.35 4.41
N VAL A 19 -0.65 -4.73 3.36
CA VAL A 19 0.35 -3.66 3.44
C VAL A 19 -0.23 -2.43 2.78
N GLY A 20 -0.11 -1.29 3.45
CA GLY A 20 -0.46 0.02 2.91
C GLY A 20 0.66 1.02 3.13
N ALA A 21 0.77 1.97 2.20
CA ALA A 21 1.83 2.97 2.16
C ALA A 21 1.25 4.35 1.84
N VAL A 22 1.94 5.38 2.33
CA VAL A 22 1.67 6.77 2.00
C VAL A 22 2.97 7.50 1.69
N VAL A 23 2.91 8.41 0.72
CA VAL A 23 4.01 9.32 0.40
C VAL A 23 3.65 10.69 0.95
N LEU A 24 4.55 11.27 1.73
CA LEU A 24 4.37 12.60 2.32
C LEU A 24 5.25 13.62 1.59
N SER A 25 4.76 14.85 1.53
CA SER A 25 5.56 16.04 1.27
C SER A 25 6.68 16.18 2.31
N PRO A 26 7.78 16.91 2.01
CA PRO A 26 8.80 17.24 3.00
C PRO A 26 8.25 17.98 4.24
N ASP A 27 7.07 18.60 4.15
CA ASP A 27 6.38 19.20 5.30
C ASP A 27 5.89 18.17 6.33
N GLY A 28 5.92 16.88 6.03
CA GLY A 28 5.55 15.78 6.92
C GLY A 28 4.04 15.63 7.20
N THR A 29 3.21 16.45 6.56
CA THR A 29 1.76 16.54 6.83
C THR A 29 0.91 16.31 5.59
N THR A 30 1.36 16.81 4.44
CA THR A 30 0.62 16.69 3.17
C THR A 30 0.88 15.32 2.57
N VAL A 31 -0.20 14.57 2.33
CA VAL A 31 -0.13 13.29 1.60
C VAL A 31 -0.13 13.57 0.11
N ILE A 32 0.93 13.11 -0.58
CA ILE A 32 1.08 13.20 -2.04
C ILE A 32 0.42 11.99 -2.71
N ALA A 33 0.54 10.81 -2.09
CA ALA A 33 -0.03 9.57 -2.61
C ALA A 33 -0.31 8.57 -1.48
N ALA A 34 -1.21 7.64 -1.75
CA ALA A 34 -1.50 6.48 -0.92
C ALA A 34 -1.70 5.24 -1.82
N GLY A 35 -1.46 4.05 -1.29
CA GLY A 35 -1.71 2.81 -1.99
C GLY A 35 -1.49 1.59 -1.11
N HIS A 36 -1.90 0.43 -1.60
CA HIS A 36 -1.77 -0.84 -0.92
C HIS A 36 -1.05 -1.88 -1.78
N ASN A 37 -0.62 -2.97 -1.14
CA ASN A 37 -0.04 -4.08 -1.87
C ASN A 37 -1.08 -4.70 -2.80
N GLU A 38 -0.89 -4.51 -4.09
CA GLU A 38 -1.61 -5.20 -5.14
C GLU A 38 -0.83 -6.46 -5.48
N ARG A 39 -1.51 -7.60 -5.58
CA ARG A 39 -0.89 -8.85 -6.05
C ARG A 39 -0.11 -8.56 -7.34
N GLU A 40 1.17 -8.92 -7.36
CA GLU A 40 1.85 -9.13 -8.64
C GLU A 40 1.03 -10.19 -9.39
N ALA A 41 0.31 -9.77 -10.44
CA ALA A 41 -0.65 -10.62 -11.16
C ALA A 41 -0.01 -11.89 -11.76
N GLY A 42 1.30 -12.07 -11.67
CA GLY A 42 1.98 -13.34 -11.85
C GLY A 42 3.47 -13.14 -12.06
N GLY A 43 4.30 -13.78 -11.23
CA GLY A 43 5.71 -13.97 -11.59
C GLY A 43 6.65 -13.94 -10.40
N ASP A 44 6.76 -15.09 -9.75
CA ASP A 44 7.99 -15.57 -9.12
C ASP A 44 9.24 -14.91 -9.76
N HIS A 45 9.93 -14.04 -9.03
CA HIS A 45 11.18 -13.41 -9.45
C HIS A 45 12.38 -14.38 -9.36
N ARG A 46 12.19 -15.65 -9.69
CA ARG A 46 13.29 -16.53 -10.07
C ARG A 46 13.55 -16.38 -11.57
N ARG A 47 14.43 -15.44 -11.90
CA ARG A 47 15.36 -15.57 -13.03
C ARG A 47 16.77 -15.59 -12.51
#